data_AF-A0A7S4QG91-F1
#
_entry.id   AF-A0A7S4QG91-F1
#
_cell.length_a   1.000
_cell.length_b   1.000
_cell.length_c   1.000
_cell.angle_alpha   90.00
_cell.angle_beta   90.00
_cell.angle_gamma   90.00
#
_symmetry.space_group_name_H-M   'P 1'
#
loop_
_entity.id
_entity.type
_entity.pdbx_description
1 polymer ?
#
loop_
_entity_poly.entity_id
_entity_poly.type
_entity_poly.pdbx_seq_one_letter_code
_entity_poly.pdbx_strand_id
1 'polypeptide(L)'
;IFIDEAAQTPEVETYIAATFPGVRRLVLIGDPAQLEATVLDVDCRDMGYGKSLFSHIQEIDDEKIHLLNIQYRCNPLIIQFSNEHFYCRRIKSNRATISRKVKIDHPVLFVDTGGIGQEREGRGSRYNPFEVRD
;
A
#
# COMPACT_ATOMS: atom_id res chain seq x y z
N ILE A 1 -13.27 18.17 0.88
CA ILE A 1 -13.22 16.81 1.47
C ILE A 1 -11.82 16.26 1.26
N PHE A 2 -11.31 15.55 2.26
CA PHE A 2 -10.08 14.76 2.17
C PHE A 2 -10.48 13.29 2.25
N ILE A 3 -9.95 12.47 1.36
CA ILE A 3 -10.15 11.02 1.37
C ILE A 3 -8.77 10.39 1.50
N ASP A 4 -8.56 9.70 2.61
CA ASP A 4 -7.34 8.94 2.86
C ASP A 4 -7.51 7.51 2.34
N GLU A 5 -6.41 6.85 2.01
CA GLU A 5 -6.37 5.54 1.35
C GLU A 5 -7.25 5.47 0.07
N ALA A 6 -7.33 6.57 -0.67
CA ALA A 6 -8.18 6.70 -1.86
C ALA A 6 -7.81 5.72 -2.99
N ALA A 7 -6.57 5.21 -3.01
CA ALA A 7 -6.13 4.19 -3.96
C ALA A 7 -6.78 2.80 -3.71
N GLN A 8 -7.25 2.55 -2.48
CA GLN A 8 -7.93 1.31 -2.06
C GLN A 8 -9.45 1.37 -2.23
N THR A 9 -9.98 2.45 -2.80
CA THR A 9 -11.43 2.69 -2.91
C THR A 9 -11.84 2.72 -4.38
N PRO A 10 -12.87 1.95 -4.81
CA PRO A 10 -13.40 2.03 -6.16
C PRO A 10 -13.77 3.46 -6.54
N GLU A 11 -13.58 3.82 -7.81
CA GLU A 11 -13.89 5.15 -8.33
C GLU A 11 -15.34 5.58 -8.02
N VAL A 12 -16.28 4.65 -8.16
CA VAL A 12 -17.71 4.88 -7.88
C VAL A 12 -17.94 5.29 -6.42
N GLU A 13 -17.25 4.67 -5.46
CA GLU A 13 -17.39 5.01 -4.04
C GLU A 13 -16.78 6.38 -3.73
N THR A 14 -15.67 6.72 -4.39
CA THR A 14 -15.07 8.06 -4.29
C THR A 14 -16.02 9.14 -4.81
N TYR A 15 -16.79 8.85 -5.88
CA TYR A 15 -17.79 9.77 -6.41
C TYR A 15 -18.92 10.08 -5.42
N ILE A 16 -19.32 9.13 -4.57
CA ILE A 16 -20.32 9.39 -3.54
C ILE A 16 -19.87 10.57 -2.67
N ALA A 17 -18.62 10.55 -2.19
CA ALA A 17 -18.03 11.64 -1.43
C ALA A 17 -17.93 12.95 -2.24
N ALA A 18 -17.55 12.87 -3.52
CA ALA A 18 -17.38 14.04 -4.39
C ALA A 18 -18.69 14.78 -4.70
N THR A 19 -19.82 14.06 -4.76
CA THR A 19 -21.14 14.59 -5.13
C THR A 19 -21.93 15.18 -3.96
N PHE A 20 -21.42 15.12 -2.72
CA PHE A 20 -22.13 15.69 -1.58
C PHE A 20 -22.38 17.20 -1.75
N PRO A 21 -23.58 17.71 -1.42
CA PRO A 21 -23.90 19.12 -1.53
C PRO A 21 -22.89 20.01 -0.79
N GLY A 22 -22.37 21.02 -1.49
CA GLY A 22 -21.41 21.98 -0.92
C GLY A 22 -19.93 21.59 -1.06
N VAL A 23 -19.63 20.40 -1.60
CA VAL A 23 -18.24 20.02 -1.93
C VAL A 23 -17.75 20.84 -3.12
N ARG A 24 -16.68 21.61 -2.90
CA ARG A 24 -16.01 22.43 -3.95
C ARG A 24 -14.56 22.03 -4.21
N ARG A 25 -14.01 21.19 -3.34
CA ARG A 25 -12.62 20.73 -3.40
C ARG A 25 -12.53 19.32 -2.85
N LEU A 26 -11.89 18.45 -3.61
CA LEU A 26 -11.57 17.09 -3.24
C LEU A 26 -10.04 16.94 -3.21
N VAL A 27 -9.53 16.31 -2.15
CA VAL A 27 -8.12 15.95 -2.03
C VAL A 27 -8.07 14.47 -1.77
N LEU A 28 -7.43 13.73 -2.67
CA LEU A 28 -7.25 12.29 -2.59
C LEU A 28 -5.84 12.01 -2.11
N ILE A 29 -5.73 11.22 -1.04
CA ILE A 29 -4.47 10.78 -0.44
C ILE A 29 -4.48 9.27 -0.56
N GLY A 30 -3.42 8.70 -1.10
CA GLY A 30 -3.33 7.27 -1.34
C GLY A 30 -2.03 6.94 -2.04
N ASP A 31 -1.82 5.64 -2.22
CA ASP A 31 -0.64 5.11 -2.88
C ASP A 31 -1.03 4.00 -3.85
N PRO A 32 -0.94 4.25 -5.18
CA PRO A 32 -1.32 3.27 -6.20
C PRO A 32 -0.34 2.10 -6.29
N ALA A 33 0.84 2.18 -5.65
CA ALA A 33 1.78 1.07 -5.54
C ALA A 33 1.48 0.13 -4.35
N GLN A 34 0.47 0.45 -3.52
CA GLN A 34 -0.01 -0.40 -2.44
C GLN A 34 -1.20 -1.24 -2.90
N LEU A 35 -2.02 -1.72 -1.96
CA LEU A 35 -3.19 -2.55 -2.26
C LEU A 35 -4.22 -1.75 -3.08
N GLU A 36 -4.85 -2.43 -4.04
CA GLU A 36 -6.04 -1.93 -4.73
C GLU A 36 -7.31 -2.25 -3.92
N ALA A 37 -8.46 -1.78 -4.40
CA ALA A 37 -9.75 -2.10 -3.80
C ALA A 37 -10.02 -3.61 -3.81
N THR A 38 -10.56 -4.12 -2.69
CA THR A 38 -10.94 -5.53 -2.60
C THR A 38 -12.28 -5.75 -3.30
N VAL A 39 -12.25 -6.42 -4.44
CA VAL A 39 -13.45 -6.81 -5.20
C VAL A 39 -13.59 -8.33 -5.14
N LEU A 40 -14.66 -8.81 -4.49
CA LEU A 40 -14.90 -10.24 -4.29
C LEU A 40 -15.39 -10.94 -5.56
N ASP A 41 -16.15 -10.22 -6.39
CA ASP A 41 -16.66 -10.71 -7.65
C ASP A 41 -15.58 -10.60 -8.73
N VAL A 42 -15.23 -11.74 -9.33
CA VAL A 42 -14.16 -11.84 -10.32
C VAL A 42 -14.52 -11.10 -11.60
N ASP A 43 -15.76 -11.21 -12.07
CA ASP A 43 -16.20 -10.55 -13.30
C ASP A 43 -16.17 -9.03 -13.11
N CYS A 44 -16.65 -8.52 -11.97
CA CYS A 44 -16.55 -7.09 -11.66
C CYS A 44 -15.11 -6.59 -11.59
N ARG A 45 -14.21 -7.36 -10.97
CA ARG A 45 -12.78 -7.02 -10.88
C ARG A 45 -12.16 -6.96 -12.27
N ASP A 46 -12.42 -7.97 -13.10
CA ASP A 46 -11.84 -8.09 -14.44
C ASP A 46 -12.42 -7.03 -15.40
N MET A 47 -13.63 -6.54 -15.13
CA MET A 47 -14.23 -5.36 -15.79
C MET A 47 -13.71 -4.01 -15.24
N GLY A 48 -12.79 -4.01 -14.28
CA GLY A 48 -12.13 -2.81 -13.76
C GLY A 48 -12.86 -2.09 -12.62
N TYR A 49 -13.86 -2.71 -11.98
CA TYR A 49 -14.59 -2.09 -10.86
C TYR A 49 -13.67 -1.65 -9.71
N GLY A 50 -12.58 -2.39 -9.46
CA GLY A 50 -11.64 -2.10 -8.38
C GLY A 50 -10.74 -0.88 -8.64
N LYS A 51 -10.77 -0.31 -9.85
CA LYS A 51 -9.94 0.85 -10.18
C LYS A 51 -10.38 2.07 -9.38
N SER A 52 -9.42 2.69 -8.70
CA SER A 52 -9.66 3.89 -7.92
C SER A 52 -9.66 5.15 -8.79
N LEU A 53 -10.36 6.19 -8.32
CA LEU A 53 -10.29 7.51 -8.95
C LEU A 53 -8.86 8.09 -8.88
N PHE A 54 -8.10 7.74 -7.83
CA PHE A 54 -6.70 8.15 -7.71
C PHE A 54 -5.86 7.61 -8.87
N SER A 55 -5.90 6.29 -9.10
CA SER A 55 -5.14 5.64 -10.17
C SER A 55 -5.62 6.11 -11.55
N HIS A 56 -6.93 6.32 -11.72
CA HIS A 56 -7.48 6.87 -12.95
C HIS A 56 -6.95 8.28 -13.26
N ILE A 57 -6.92 9.18 -12.27
CA ILE A 57 -6.35 10.52 -12.45
C ILE A 57 -4.87 10.44 -12.80
N GLN A 58 -4.11 9.56 -12.14
CA GLN A 58 -2.69 9.36 -12.41
C GLN A 58 -2.43 8.93 -13.87
N GLU A 59 -3.23 8.02 -14.41
CA GLU A 59 -3.09 7.58 -15.80
C GLU A 59 -3.39 8.68 -16.81
N ILE A 60 -4.32 9.60 -16.49
CA ILE A 60 -4.67 10.72 -17.35
C ILE A 60 -3.59 11.82 -17.28
N ASP A 61 -3.13 12.16 -16.07
CA ASP A 61 -2.22 13.27 -15.81
C ASP A 61 -1.38 13.02 -14.53
N ASP A 62 -0.24 12.35 -14.68
CA ASP A 62 0.68 12.04 -13.58
C ASP A 62 1.23 13.31 -12.89
N GLU A 63 1.26 14.46 -13.59
CA GLU A 63 1.70 15.74 -13.02
C GLU A 63 0.73 16.27 -11.94
N LYS A 64 -0.50 15.75 -11.88
CA LYS A 64 -1.44 16.03 -10.78
C LYS A 64 -1.10 15.29 -9.50
N ILE A 65 -0.27 14.25 -9.57
CA ILE A 65 0.09 13.43 -8.43
C ILE A 65 1.32 14.01 -7.73
N HIS A 66 1.14 14.33 -6.46
CA HIS A 66 2.23 14.81 -5.63
C HIS A 66 2.79 13.69 -4.75
N LEU A 67 3.97 13.17 -5.09
CA LEU A 67 4.66 12.17 -4.26
C LEU A 67 5.31 12.80 -3.04
N LEU A 68 4.84 12.43 -1.85
CA LEU A 68 5.52 12.72 -0.59
C LEU A 68 6.74 11.81 -0.44
N ASN A 69 7.91 12.32 -0.80
CA ASN A 69 9.12 11.51 -0.98
C ASN A 69 10.02 11.42 0.25
N ILE A 70 9.59 11.85 1.44
CA ILE A 70 10.37 11.70 2.68
C ILE A 70 9.66 10.70 3.59
N GLN A 71 10.31 9.57 3.86
CA GLN A 71 9.82 8.57 4.80
C GLN A 71 10.43 8.77 6.20
N TYR A 72 9.60 8.58 7.21
CA TYR A 72 9.95 8.78 8.62
C TYR A 72 9.87 7.50 9.46
N ARG A 73 9.36 6.40 8.89
CA ARG A 73 8.93 5.20 9.65
C ARG A 73 10.06 4.22 9.92
N CYS A 74 10.76 3.76 8.88
CA CYS A 74 11.60 2.56 8.96
C CYS A 74 13.07 2.84 8.60
N ASN A 75 13.97 1.96 9.05
CA ASN A 75 15.40 2.06 8.76
C ASN A 75 15.63 2.07 7.23
N PRO A 76 16.61 2.85 6.72
CA PRO A 76 16.93 2.88 5.29
C PRO A 76 17.14 1.52 4.62
N LEU A 77 17.68 0.53 5.35
CA LEU A 77 17.88 -0.83 4.85
C LEU A 77 16.56 -1.61 4.70
N ILE A 78 15.52 -1.30 5.49
CA ILE A 78 14.20 -1.93 5.37
C ILE A 78 13.47 -1.39 4.13
N ILE A 79 13.47 -0.07 3.92
CA ILE A 79 12.74 0.55 2.79
C ILE A 79 13.46 0.37 1.46
N GLN A 80 14.74 -0.01 1.45
CA GLN A 80 15.57 -0.07 0.25
C GLN A 80 14.91 -0.86 -0.87
N PHE A 81 14.44 -2.09 -0.58
CA PHE A 81 13.79 -2.94 -1.57
C PHE A 81 12.54 -2.27 -2.16
N SER A 82 11.61 -1.82 -1.32
CA SER A 82 10.36 -1.20 -1.79
C SER A 82 10.61 0.09 -2.57
N ASN A 83 11.58 0.91 -2.14
CA ASN A 83 11.95 2.14 -2.83
C ASN A 83 12.50 1.89 -4.24
N GLU A 84 13.34 0.86 -4.39
CA GLU A 84 13.88 0.46 -5.68
C GLU A 84 12.81 -0.15 -6.59
N HIS A 85 11.97 -1.02 -6.04
CA HIS A 85 11.00 -1.79 -6.83
C HIS A 85 9.77 -0.98 -7.24
N PHE A 86 9.23 -0.15 -6.34
CA PHE A 86 7.95 0.54 -6.56
C PHE A 86 8.08 2.04 -6.85
N TYR A 87 9.15 2.69 -6.37
CA TYR A 87 9.24 4.16 -6.40
C TYR A 87 10.47 4.70 -7.14
N CYS A 88 11.16 3.88 -7.94
CA CYS A 88 12.32 4.29 -8.74
C CYS A 88 13.38 5.06 -7.92
N ARG A 89 13.63 4.64 -6.68
CA ARG A 89 14.55 5.29 -5.73
C ARG A 89 14.21 6.74 -5.37
N ARG A 90 12.97 7.18 -5.56
CA ARG A 90 12.53 8.56 -5.27
C ARG A 90 12.34 8.82 -3.78
N ILE A 91 12.10 7.80 -2.95
CA ILE A 91 11.88 7.95 -1.50
C ILE A 91 13.21 8.19 -0.77
N LYS A 92 13.22 9.14 0.15
CA LYS A 92 14.35 9.55 0.97
C LYS A 92 14.04 9.33 2.44
N SER A 93 15.01 8.87 3.21
CA SER A 93 14.86 8.72 4.66
C SER A 93 15.13 10.03 5.38
N ASN A 94 14.27 10.38 6.34
CA ASN A 94 14.53 11.52 7.21
C ASN A 94 15.82 11.32 8.04
N ARG A 95 16.50 12.42 8.39
CA ARG A 95 17.73 12.39 9.22
C ARG A 95 17.55 11.64 10.55
N ALA A 96 16.43 11.84 11.23
CA ALA A 96 16.15 11.18 12.50
C ALA A 96 15.98 9.65 12.34
N THR A 97 15.44 9.22 11.21
CA THR A 97 15.27 7.80 10.87
C THR A 97 16.60 7.15 10.52
N ILE A 98 17.49 7.86 9.84
CA ILE A 98 18.86 7.42 9.52
C ILE A 98 19.71 7.31 10.79
N SER A 99 19.60 8.28 11.71
CA SER A 99 20.43 8.32 12.92
C SER A 99 19.96 7.37 14.03
N ARG A 100 18.81 6.73 13.86
CA ARG A 100 18.28 5.77 14.82
C ARG A 100 19.19 4.54 14.85
N LYS A 101 20.06 4.45 15.87
CA LYS A 101 20.95 3.31 16.08
C LYS A 101 20.15 2.04 16.21
N VAL A 102 20.29 1.14 15.24
CA VAL A 102 19.81 -0.24 15.34
C VAL A 102 20.99 -1.07 15.83
N LYS A 103 20.83 -1.84 16.91
CA LYS A 103 21.87 -2.74 17.45
C LYS A 103 22.03 -4.02 16.61
N ILE A 104 21.53 -4.01 15.37
CA ILE A 104 21.41 -5.17 14.50
C ILE A 104 21.95 -4.73 13.15
N ASP A 105 22.95 -5.45 12.65
CA ASP A 105 23.63 -5.14 11.38
C ASP A 105 22.72 -5.37 10.17
N HIS A 106 21.78 -6.31 10.31
CA HIS A 106 20.79 -6.67 9.29
C HIS A 106 19.37 -6.57 9.87
N PRO A 107 18.66 -5.44 9.66
CA PRO A 107 17.32 -5.24 10.22
C PRO A 107 16.22 -6.03 9.50
N VAL A 108 16.58 -6.83 8.50
CA VAL A 108 15.68 -7.75 7.77
C VAL A 108 16.34 -9.13 7.75
N LEU A 109 15.60 -10.13 8.23
CA LEU A 109 15.97 -11.55 8.17
C LEU A 109 14.78 -12.32 7.61
N PHE A 110 14.99 -13.04 6.51
CA PHE A 110 14.02 -14.01 6.01
C PHE A 110 14.34 -15.36 6.62
N VAL A 111 13.41 -15.91 7.40
CA VAL A 111 13.52 -17.25 7.97
C VAL A 111 12.73 -18.20 7.09
N ASP A 112 13.43 -19.15 6.48
CA ASP A 112 12.80 -20.17 5.65
C ASP A 112 12.08 -21.19 6.55
N THR A 113 10.76 -21.29 6.39
CA THR A 113 9.89 -22.28 7.03
C THR A 113 9.45 -23.38 6.04
N GLY A 114 10.04 -23.42 4.85
CA GLY A 114 9.79 -24.42 3.82
C GLY A 114 10.09 -25.83 4.32
N GLY A 115 9.16 -26.76 4.08
CA GLY A 115 9.33 -28.19 4.38
C GLY A 115 9.10 -28.61 5.83
N ILE A 116 8.87 -27.66 6.75
CA ILE A 116 8.60 -27.96 8.17
C ILE A 116 7.14 -27.70 8.56
N GLY A 117 6.39 -26.88 7.82
CA GLY A 117 4.97 -26.65 8.03
C GLY A 117 4.11 -26.89 6.79
N GLN A 118 2.91 -27.42 7.01
CA GLN A 118 1.84 -27.42 6.01
C GLN A 118 0.86 -26.30 6.36
N GLU A 119 0.57 -25.46 5.38
CA GLU A 119 -0.52 -24.50 5.46
C GLU A 119 -1.84 -25.26 5.67
N ARG A 120 -2.57 -24.91 6.73
CA ARG A 120 -3.83 -25.56 7.10
C ARG A 120 -4.99 -24.62 6.78
N GLU A 121 -6.08 -25.18 6.27
CA GLU A 121 -7.31 -24.43 6.07
C GLU A 121 -8.06 -24.22 7.39
N GLY A 122 -8.49 -22.99 7.62
CA GLY A 122 -9.47 -22.60 8.62
C GLY A 122 -10.84 -22.35 7.98
N ARG A 123 -11.71 -21.62 8.67
CA ARG A 123 -13.01 -21.20 8.11
C ARG A 123 -12.84 -20.00 7.17
N GLY A 124 -12.48 -20.27 5.91
CA GLY A 124 -12.32 -19.23 4.87
C GLY A 124 -11.00 -18.47 4.93
N SER A 125 -10.00 -19.01 5.64
CA SER A 125 -8.64 -18.46 5.74
C SER A 125 -7.66 -19.61 5.92
N ARG A 126 -6.36 -19.31 6.04
CA ARG A 126 -5.29 -20.30 6.20
C ARG A 126 -4.38 -19.93 7.37
N TYR A 127 -3.73 -20.92 7.97
CA TYR A 127 -2.76 -20.71 9.04
C TYR A 127 -1.61 -21.71 8.96
N ASN A 128 -0.43 -21.31 9.43
CA ASN A 128 0.74 -22.17 9.55
C ASN A 128 1.21 -22.23 11.00
N PRO A 129 1.02 -23.36 11.71
CA PRO A 129 1.40 -23.47 13.13
C PRO A 129 2.92 -23.44 13.35
N PHE A 130 3.75 -23.50 12.31
CA PHE A 130 5.20 -23.39 12.45
C PHE A 130 5.70 -21.95 12.35
N GLU A 131 4.93 -21.05 11.74
CA GLU A 131 5.20 -19.61 11.76
C GLU A 131 4.84 -18.98 13.11
N VAL A 132 3.92 -19.60 13.84
CA VAL A 132 3.47 -19.16 15.15
C VAL A 132 4.12 -20.03 16.21
N ARG A 133 5.01 -19.47 17.04
CA ARG A 133 5.37 -20.09 18.32
C ARG A 133 4.43 -19.56 19.39
N ASP A 134 3.84 -20.46 20.17
CA ASP A 134 3.23 -20.15 21.48
C ASP A 134 4.27 -19.55 22.45
#